data_AF-A0A847IH72-F1
#
_entry.id   AF-A0A847IH72-F1
#
_cell.length_a   1.000
_cell.length_b   1.000
_cell.length_c   1.000
_cell.angle_alpha   90.00
_cell.angle_beta   90.00
_cell.angle_gamma   90.00
#
_symmetry.space_group_name_H-M   'P 1'
#
loop_
_entity.id
_entity.type
_entity.pdbx_description
1 polymer ?
#
loop_
_entity_poly.entity_id
_entity_poly.type
_entity_poly.pdbx_seq_one_letter_code
_entity_poly.pdbx_strand_id
1 'polypeptide(L)'
;MSNPVSRRQFLRAGAATAGAVAVGSTFAGHVHANPSATADTAGTTLAKVAVPGKARKGGYRPLVQGGGWPLFVRQELATAKSGRETKRSALASFVQITDIHITDVQSPARFEYVHQIQAQAFRPQEALGTQGAVALVRSINSVARGPFTGRAFDCVVSTGDNTDNHETCELDWFQRVLSGGDITPNTGAKNRFEGLQALGSSLYYRPELDSWDIYKDRGFIQIPGMLRAAIRTHRSPGLNVPWFAVFGNHDDQLLGT
;
A
#
# COMPACT_ATOMS: atom_id res chain seq x y z
N MET A 1 56.35 0.39 -10.01
CA MET A 1 55.65 1.27 -10.98
C MET A 1 54.22 0.75 -11.12
N SER A 2 53.29 1.33 -10.37
CA SER A 2 51.88 0.94 -10.32
C SER A 2 51.13 1.62 -11.46
N ASN A 3 50.45 0.83 -12.29
CA ASN A 3 49.62 1.35 -13.38
C ASN A 3 48.23 1.69 -12.81
N PRO A 4 47.77 2.95 -12.76
CA PRO A 4 46.48 3.27 -12.19
C PRO A 4 45.38 2.88 -13.18
N VAL A 5 44.42 2.06 -12.72
CA VAL A 5 43.23 1.69 -13.49
C VAL A 5 42.46 2.97 -13.84
N SER A 6 42.30 3.26 -15.12
CA SER A 6 41.59 4.47 -15.56
C SER A 6 40.07 4.33 -15.30
N ARG A 7 39.39 5.45 -15.01
CA ARG A 7 37.92 5.52 -14.86
C ARG A 7 37.15 4.86 -16.02
N ARG A 8 37.70 4.85 -17.24
CA ARG A 8 37.11 4.16 -18.42
C ARG A 8 37.21 2.63 -18.34
N GLN A 9 38.27 2.07 -17.75
CA GLN A 9 38.38 0.63 -17.55
C GLN A 9 37.43 0.12 -16.47
N PHE A 10 37.24 0.90 -15.40
CA PHE A 10 36.24 0.57 -14.37
C PHE A 10 34.80 0.55 -14.92
N LEU A 11 34.44 1.54 -15.74
CA LEU A 11 33.11 1.61 -16.35
C LEU A 11 32.85 0.50 -17.38
N ARG A 12 33.89 0.09 -18.14
CA ARG A 12 33.77 -1.05 -19.07
C ARG A 12 33.68 -2.39 -18.35
N ALA A 13 34.38 -2.57 -17.23
CA ALA A 13 34.27 -3.76 -16.40
C ALA A 13 32.89 -3.85 -15.70
N GLY A 14 32.34 -2.73 -15.22
CA GLY A 14 31.00 -2.70 -14.62
C GLY A 14 29.85 -2.96 -15.59
N ALA A 15 29.98 -2.53 -16.85
CA ALA A 15 28.98 -2.78 -17.89
C ALA A 15 28.89 -4.26 -18.32
N ALA A 16 30.02 -4.99 -18.29
CA ALA A 16 30.03 -6.42 -18.60
C ALA A 16 29.39 -7.28 -17.50
N THR A 17 29.52 -6.88 -16.22
CA THR A 17 28.90 -7.61 -15.10
C THR A 17 27.40 -7.36 -15.00
N ALA A 18 26.92 -6.16 -15.38
CA ALA A 18 25.48 -5.84 -15.37
C ALA A 18 24.69 -6.59 -16.45
N GLY A 19 25.31 -6.93 -17.58
CA GLY A 19 24.68 -7.69 -18.66
C GLY A 19 24.43 -9.17 -18.33
N ALA A 20 25.31 -9.79 -17.53
CA ALA A 20 25.18 -11.21 -17.17
C ALA A 20 24.10 -11.46 -16.09
N VAL A 21 23.84 -10.49 -15.22
CA VAL A 21 22.79 -10.60 -14.17
C VAL A 21 21.39 -10.47 -14.77
N ALA A 22 21.23 -9.75 -15.88
CA ALA A 22 19.92 -9.57 -16.53
C ALA A 22 19.46 -10.80 -17.34
N VAL A 23 20.38 -11.70 -17.73
CA VAL A 23 20.03 -12.93 -18.48
C VAL A 23 19.79 -14.12 -17.54
N GLY A 24 20.46 -14.14 -16.38
CA GLY A 24 20.30 -15.22 -15.37
C GLY A 24 18.96 -15.24 -14.63
N SER A 25 18.21 -14.14 -14.63
CA SER A 25 16.89 -14.06 -13.98
C SER A 25 15.74 -14.65 -14.81
N THR A 26 15.99 -15.08 -16.05
CA THR A 26 14.97 -15.72 -16.90
C THR A 26 14.88 -17.24 -16.74
N PHE A 27 15.76 -17.88 -15.95
CA PHE A 27 15.73 -19.33 -15.70
C PHE A 27 15.84 -19.72 -14.22
N ALA A 28 15.50 -18.80 -13.29
CA ALA A 28 15.34 -19.15 -11.89
C ALA A 28 14.08 -20.02 -11.71
N GLY A 29 14.30 -21.33 -11.81
CA GLY A 29 13.43 -22.42 -11.38
C GLY A 29 11.94 -22.09 -11.32
N HIS A 30 11.22 -22.35 -12.42
CA HIS A 30 9.79 -22.62 -12.34
C HIS A 30 9.59 -23.90 -11.52
N VAL A 31 9.68 -23.80 -10.20
CA VAL A 31 9.17 -24.81 -9.29
C VAL A 31 7.66 -24.65 -9.34
N HIS A 32 7.02 -25.44 -10.19
CA HIS A 32 5.58 -25.56 -10.23
C HIS A 32 5.10 -26.05 -8.87
N ALA A 33 4.56 -25.14 -8.06
CA ALA A 33 3.69 -25.54 -6.97
C ALA A 33 2.39 -26.05 -7.60
N ASN A 34 2.14 -27.36 -7.50
CA ASN A 34 0.82 -27.91 -7.80
C ASN A 34 -0.15 -27.39 -6.73
N PRO A 35 -1.15 -26.57 -7.07
CA PRO A 35 -2.24 -26.31 -6.14
C PRO A 35 -2.97 -27.63 -5.92
N SER A 36 -2.83 -28.17 -4.72
CA SER A 36 -3.63 -29.31 -4.29
C SER A 36 -5.09 -28.89 -4.14
N ALA A 37 -6.00 -29.79 -4.50
CA ALA A 37 -7.42 -29.85 -4.15
C ALA A 37 -8.06 -28.50 -3.72
N THR A 38 -8.50 -27.74 -4.75
CA THR A 38 -9.34 -26.53 -4.68
C THR A 38 -8.96 -25.50 -3.62
N ALA A 39 -7.72 -25.01 -3.66
CA ALA A 39 -7.42 -23.72 -3.03
C ALA A 39 -8.29 -22.63 -3.66
N ASP A 40 -8.96 -21.83 -2.82
CA ASP A 40 -9.69 -20.65 -3.29
C ASP A 40 -8.79 -19.42 -3.11
N THR A 41 -8.17 -19.00 -4.21
CA THR A 41 -7.23 -17.88 -4.24
C THR A 41 -7.90 -16.56 -4.61
N ALA A 42 -9.20 -16.55 -4.85
CA ALA A 42 -9.91 -15.36 -5.32
C ALA A 42 -9.77 -14.22 -4.30
N GLY A 43 -9.59 -12.98 -4.81
CA GLY A 43 -9.38 -11.81 -3.97
C GLY A 43 -7.99 -11.70 -3.32
N THR A 44 -7.06 -12.62 -3.59
CA THR A 44 -5.69 -12.59 -3.03
C THR A 44 -4.63 -12.36 -4.12
N THR A 45 -3.40 -12.02 -3.68
CA THR A 45 -2.23 -11.89 -4.55
C THR A 45 -1.81 -13.20 -5.22
N LEU A 46 -2.32 -14.34 -4.76
CA LEU A 46 -2.10 -15.64 -5.40
C LEU A 46 -2.88 -15.78 -6.72
N ALA A 47 -4.00 -15.07 -6.85
CA ALA A 47 -4.76 -15.03 -8.10
C ALA A 47 -4.25 -13.93 -9.03
N LYS A 48 -4.12 -12.70 -8.51
CA LYS A 48 -3.82 -11.50 -9.29
C LYS A 48 -3.06 -10.48 -8.43
N VAL A 49 -2.09 -9.78 -9.02
CA VAL A 49 -1.37 -8.70 -8.35
C VAL A 49 -1.46 -7.40 -9.13
N ALA A 50 -1.24 -6.27 -8.46
CA ALA A 50 -1.04 -4.99 -9.14
C ALA A 50 0.35 -4.95 -9.75
N VAL A 51 0.45 -4.67 -11.05
CA VAL A 51 1.72 -4.48 -11.77
C VAL A 51 1.74 -3.13 -12.48
N PRO A 52 2.93 -2.56 -12.77
CA PRO A 52 3.02 -1.31 -13.52
C PRO A 52 2.52 -1.49 -14.97
N GLY A 53 1.54 -0.70 -15.36
CA GLY A 53 1.05 -0.64 -16.74
C GLY A 53 1.98 0.13 -17.69
N LYS A 54 1.45 0.46 -18.86
CA LYS A 54 2.15 1.31 -19.84
C LYS A 54 2.39 2.70 -19.23
N ALA A 55 3.63 3.17 -19.32
CA ALA A 55 3.99 4.52 -18.88
C ALA A 55 3.26 5.58 -19.72
N ARG A 56 2.77 6.62 -19.03
CA ARG A 56 2.32 7.87 -19.63
C ARG A 56 3.54 8.75 -19.98
N LYS A 57 3.30 9.84 -20.72
CA LYS A 57 4.28 10.93 -20.84
C LYS A 57 4.67 11.39 -19.43
N GLY A 58 5.96 11.52 -19.15
CA GLY A 58 6.47 11.83 -17.81
C GLY A 58 6.84 10.61 -16.95
N GLY A 59 6.49 9.40 -17.38
CA GLY A 59 6.96 8.15 -16.77
C GLY A 59 6.00 7.51 -15.75
N TYR A 60 4.94 8.19 -15.31
CA TYR A 60 3.91 7.62 -14.44
C TYR A 60 3.29 6.36 -15.06
N ARG A 61 3.16 5.31 -14.25
CA ARG A 61 2.55 4.04 -14.65
C ARG A 61 1.30 3.81 -13.80
N PRO A 62 0.11 3.69 -14.40
CA PRO A 62 -1.05 3.22 -13.64
C PRO A 62 -0.81 1.78 -13.20
N LEU A 63 -1.37 1.41 -12.05
CA LEU A 63 -1.44 0.01 -11.66
C LEU A 63 -2.47 -0.70 -12.52
N VAL A 64 -2.09 -1.85 -13.09
CA VAL A 64 -2.96 -2.73 -13.86
C VAL A 64 -2.91 -4.13 -13.28
N GLN A 65 -3.85 -4.98 -13.68
CA GLN A 65 -3.89 -6.35 -13.21
C GLN A 65 -2.80 -7.20 -13.89
N GLY A 66 -1.96 -7.84 -13.08
CA GLY A 66 -0.97 -8.84 -13.49
C GLY A 66 -1.31 -10.25 -13.01
N GLY A 67 -0.44 -11.21 -13.34
CA GLY A 67 -0.55 -12.60 -12.86
C GLY A 67 -0.26 -12.72 -11.37
N GLY A 68 -0.92 -13.65 -10.69
CA GLY A 68 -0.71 -13.94 -9.27
C GLY A 68 0.72 -14.38 -8.94
N TRP A 69 1.12 -14.18 -7.69
CA TRP A 69 2.40 -14.68 -7.19
C TRP A 69 2.29 -16.16 -6.82
N PRO A 70 3.14 -17.04 -7.38
CA PRO A 70 3.14 -18.44 -6.99
C PRO A 70 3.68 -18.60 -5.56
N LEU A 71 3.19 -19.62 -4.87
CA LEU A 71 3.80 -20.04 -3.60
C LEU A 71 5.04 -20.88 -3.85
N PHE A 72 6.04 -20.69 -2.97
CA PHE A 72 7.25 -21.50 -2.93
C PHE A 72 7.35 -22.21 -1.59
N VAL A 73 7.62 -23.51 -1.63
CA VAL A 73 7.84 -24.31 -0.42
C VAL A 73 9.28 -24.14 0.02
N ARG A 74 9.48 -23.44 1.14
CA ARG A 74 10.77 -23.25 1.82
C ARG A 74 11.03 -24.46 2.73
N GLN A 75 12.17 -25.13 2.57
CA GLN A 75 12.53 -26.37 3.27
C GLN A 75 13.79 -26.22 4.14
N GLU A 76 14.29 -25.00 4.32
CA GLU A 76 15.52 -24.69 5.05
C GLU A 76 15.42 -25.02 6.55
N LEU A 77 14.20 -24.99 7.11
CA LEU A 77 13.95 -25.30 8.52
C LEU A 77 13.41 -26.73 8.74
N ALA A 78 12.76 -27.32 7.73
CA ALA A 78 12.20 -28.68 7.80
C ALA A 78 11.87 -29.23 6.40
N THR A 79 12.03 -30.54 6.22
CA THR A 79 11.63 -31.24 5.00
C THR A 79 10.11 -31.27 4.85
N ALA A 80 9.61 -30.93 3.67
CA ALA A 80 8.18 -30.97 3.37
C ALA A 80 7.69 -32.42 3.26
N LYS A 81 6.73 -32.79 4.11
CA LYS A 81 6.13 -34.13 4.10
C LYS A 81 5.25 -34.34 2.86
N SER A 82 5.24 -35.56 2.32
CA SER A 82 4.34 -35.97 1.24
C SER A 82 2.88 -35.90 1.69
N GLY A 83 1.99 -35.45 0.78
CA GLY A 83 0.57 -35.30 1.08
C GLY A 83 0.22 -34.22 2.11
N ARG A 84 1.16 -33.31 2.47
CA ARG A 84 0.90 -32.23 3.44
C ARG A 84 -0.32 -31.38 3.09
N GLU A 85 -0.63 -31.28 1.80
CA GLU A 85 -1.71 -30.46 1.30
C GLU A 85 -3.10 -30.98 1.72
N THR A 86 -3.26 -32.30 1.81
CA THR A 86 -4.52 -32.95 2.23
C THR A 86 -4.52 -33.34 3.70
N LYS A 87 -3.36 -33.25 4.38
CA LYS A 87 -3.17 -33.67 5.77
C LYS A 87 -2.98 -32.50 6.74
N ARG A 88 -2.78 -31.27 6.26
CA ARG A 88 -2.63 -30.11 7.14
C ARG A 88 -3.95 -29.75 7.82
N SER A 89 -3.87 -29.40 9.09
CA SER A 89 -4.98 -28.85 9.85
C SER A 89 -4.63 -27.42 10.26
N ALA A 90 -5.58 -26.49 10.08
CA ALA A 90 -5.38 -25.09 10.46
C ALA A 90 -5.61 -24.90 11.97
N LEU A 91 -4.56 -24.52 12.68
CA LEU A 91 -4.63 -24.21 14.11
C LEU A 91 -5.19 -22.80 14.36
N ALA A 92 -4.82 -21.83 13.52
CA ALA A 92 -5.31 -20.45 13.56
C ALA A 92 -5.32 -19.86 12.14
N SER A 93 -6.11 -18.81 11.92
CA SER A 93 -6.14 -18.00 10.70
C SER A 93 -6.45 -16.56 11.07
N PHE A 94 -5.56 -15.62 10.80
CA PHE A 94 -5.77 -14.20 11.10
C PHE A 94 -5.25 -13.33 9.96
N VAL A 95 -5.71 -12.09 9.90
CA VAL A 95 -5.21 -11.07 8.96
C VAL A 95 -4.34 -10.10 9.74
N GLN A 96 -3.14 -9.83 9.25
CA GLN A 96 -2.32 -8.73 9.74
C GLN A 96 -2.55 -7.50 8.85
N ILE A 97 -2.81 -6.35 9.47
CA ILE A 97 -2.77 -5.03 8.85
C ILE A 97 -1.73 -4.17 9.59
N THR A 98 -1.19 -3.15 8.95
CA THR A 98 -0.14 -2.29 9.51
C THR A 98 -0.05 -1.03 8.68
N ASP A 99 0.52 0.04 9.23
CA ASP A 99 0.92 1.25 8.49
C ASP A 99 -0.24 1.81 7.63
N ILE A 100 -1.44 1.83 8.20
CA ILE A 100 -2.62 2.36 7.52
C ILE A 100 -2.46 3.87 7.34
N HIS A 101 -1.83 4.53 8.32
CA HIS A 101 -1.62 5.98 8.37
C HIS A 101 -2.88 6.75 7.97
N ILE A 102 -3.93 6.61 8.78
CA ILE A 102 -5.08 7.52 8.67
C ILE A 102 -4.58 8.92 9.03
N THR A 103 -4.58 9.81 8.03
CA THR A 103 -4.03 11.17 8.14
C THR A 103 -5.13 12.22 8.02
N ASP A 104 -5.11 13.22 8.89
CA ASP A 104 -5.83 14.48 8.67
C ASP A 104 -5.03 15.40 7.75
N VAL A 105 -5.28 15.25 6.45
CA VAL A 105 -4.58 16.01 5.39
C VAL A 105 -4.86 17.51 5.37
N GLN A 106 -5.74 18.00 6.25
CA GLN A 106 -6.06 19.42 6.42
C GLN A 106 -5.49 19.99 7.73
N SER A 107 -4.85 19.16 8.55
CA SER A 107 -4.27 19.60 9.81
C SER A 107 -3.13 20.59 9.59
N PRO A 108 -3.12 21.75 10.27
CA PRO A 108 -2.01 22.69 10.22
C PRO A 108 -0.76 22.16 10.95
N ALA A 109 -0.86 21.06 11.70
CA ALA A 109 0.27 20.44 12.39
C ALA A 109 1.12 19.54 11.47
N ARG A 110 0.73 19.38 10.19
CA ARG A 110 1.47 18.56 9.25
C ARG A 110 2.81 19.16 8.84
N PHE A 111 3.77 18.27 8.60
CA PHE A 111 5.11 18.61 8.16
C PHE A 111 5.29 18.52 6.62
N GLU A 112 4.20 18.57 5.84
CA GLU A 112 4.24 18.43 4.37
C GLU A 112 5.24 19.38 3.69
N TYR A 113 5.53 20.54 4.31
CA TYR A 113 6.49 21.51 3.81
C TYR A 113 7.92 20.96 3.65
N VAL A 114 8.28 19.84 4.31
CA VAL A 114 9.58 19.17 4.12
C VAL A 114 9.58 18.16 2.96
N HIS A 115 8.51 18.01 2.20
CA HIS A 115 8.40 17.02 1.11
C HIS A 115 9.56 17.05 0.10
N GLN A 116 10.10 18.24 -0.19
CA GLN A 116 11.22 18.38 -1.14
C GLN A 116 12.53 17.75 -0.64
N ILE A 117 12.68 17.54 0.67
CA ILE A 117 13.85 16.91 1.30
C ILE A 117 13.52 15.54 1.90
N GLN A 118 12.26 15.28 2.26
CA GLN A 118 11.76 14.01 2.77
C GLN A 118 10.51 13.61 1.98
N ALA A 119 10.67 12.69 1.03
CA ALA A 119 9.61 12.33 0.08
C ALA A 119 8.34 11.77 0.75
N GLN A 120 8.46 11.18 1.95
CA GLN A 120 7.32 10.58 2.66
C GLN A 120 6.33 11.62 3.22
N ALA A 121 6.79 12.88 3.41
CA ALA A 121 6.03 13.97 4.04
C ALA A 121 4.74 14.37 3.31
N PHE A 122 4.57 13.91 2.07
CA PHE A 122 3.38 14.15 1.26
C PHE A 122 3.23 13.05 0.22
N ARG A 123 2.04 12.47 0.14
CA ARG A 123 1.68 11.44 -0.85
C ARG A 123 0.52 11.94 -1.69
N PRO A 124 0.58 11.92 -3.03
CA PRO A 124 -0.47 12.51 -3.89
C PRO A 124 -1.90 12.00 -3.67
N GLN A 125 -2.06 10.81 -3.12
CA GLN A 125 -3.35 10.16 -2.87
C GLN A 125 -3.76 10.14 -1.38
N GLU A 126 -3.01 10.75 -0.47
CA GLU A 126 -3.27 10.70 0.99
C GLU A 126 -4.66 11.21 1.39
N ALA A 127 -5.21 12.19 0.64
CA ALA A 127 -6.57 12.68 0.87
C ALA A 127 -7.66 11.59 0.67
N LEU A 128 -7.33 10.47 0.03
CA LEU A 128 -8.22 9.33 -0.15
C LEU A 128 -7.95 8.18 0.85
N GLY A 129 -7.18 8.44 1.92
CA GLY A 129 -6.72 7.44 2.88
C GLY A 129 -7.85 6.65 3.53
N THR A 130 -8.88 7.33 4.03
CA THR A 130 -10.04 6.67 4.65
C THR A 130 -10.83 5.81 3.66
N GLN A 131 -11.01 6.26 2.42
CA GLN A 131 -11.67 5.50 1.36
C GLN A 131 -10.85 4.26 0.98
N GLY A 132 -9.53 4.39 0.89
CA GLY A 132 -8.59 3.28 0.68
C GLY A 132 -8.67 2.25 1.81
N ALA A 133 -8.70 2.71 3.06
CA ALA A 133 -8.82 1.84 4.23
C ALA A 133 -10.20 1.13 4.28
N VAL A 134 -11.28 1.78 3.88
CA VAL A 134 -12.60 1.14 3.71
C VAL A 134 -12.56 0.07 2.60
N ALA A 135 -11.83 0.31 1.51
CA ALA A 135 -11.65 -0.69 0.46
C ALA A 135 -10.84 -1.90 0.95
N LEU A 136 -9.85 -1.70 1.82
CA LEU A 136 -9.12 -2.77 2.51
C LEU A 136 -10.07 -3.62 3.37
N VAL A 137 -10.90 -2.99 4.21
CA VAL A 137 -11.88 -3.69 5.05
C VAL A 137 -12.86 -4.52 4.21
N ARG A 138 -13.38 -3.94 3.12
CA ARG A 138 -14.25 -4.66 2.17
C ARG A 138 -13.54 -5.88 1.56
N SER A 139 -12.26 -5.73 1.22
CA SER A 139 -11.46 -6.81 0.66
C SER A 139 -11.26 -7.94 1.67
N ILE A 140 -10.92 -7.62 2.92
CA ILE A 140 -10.78 -8.59 4.01
C ILE A 140 -12.09 -9.37 4.21
N ASN A 141 -13.21 -8.65 4.32
CA ASN A 141 -14.53 -9.27 4.48
C ASN A 141 -14.93 -10.15 3.30
N SER A 142 -14.48 -9.83 2.08
CA SER A 142 -14.76 -10.62 0.88
C SER A 142 -13.95 -11.91 0.80
N VAL A 143 -12.70 -11.91 1.28
CA VAL A 143 -11.85 -13.10 1.33
C VAL A 143 -12.34 -14.05 2.42
N ALA A 144 -12.60 -13.52 3.63
CA ALA A 144 -13.18 -14.16 4.81
C ALA A 144 -12.48 -15.42 5.39
N ARG A 145 -11.65 -16.13 4.59
CA ARG A 145 -11.14 -17.46 4.90
C ARG A 145 -9.74 -17.64 4.29
N GLY A 146 -8.92 -18.47 4.92
CA GLY A 146 -7.59 -18.81 4.41
C GLY A 146 -7.67 -19.61 3.10
N PRO A 147 -6.92 -19.24 2.03
CA PRO A 147 -7.09 -19.78 0.68
C PRO A 147 -6.78 -21.28 0.55
N PHE A 148 -5.96 -21.82 1.46
CA PHE A 148 -5.45 -23.20 1.39
C PHE A 148 -6.03 -24.16 2.42
N THR A 149 -6.56 -23.62 3.52
CA THR A 149 -7.10 -24.42 4.61
C THR A 149 -8.61 -24.27 4.71
N GLY A 150 -9.18 -23.23 4.09
CA GLY A 150 -10.58 -22.89 4.23
C GLY A 150 -10.96 -22.69 5.70
N ARG A 151 -10.06 -22.23 6.57
CA ARG A 151 -10.44 -21.80 7.92
C ARG A 151 -10.92 -20.35 7.84
N ALA A 152 -12.05 -20.01 8.47
CA ALA A 152 -12.47 -18.62 8.59
C ALA A 152 -11.44 -17.82 9.41
N PHE A 153 -11.34 -16.52 9.17
CA PHE A 153 -10.48 -15.67 10.00
C PHE A 153 -11.00 -15.65 11.45
N ASP A 154 -10.11 -15.90 12.40
CA ASP A 154 -10.35 -15.84 13.84
C ASP A 154 -10.34 -14.37 14.32
N CYS A 155 -9.46 -13.54 13.73
CA CYS A 155 -9.38 -12.11 14.01
C CYS A 155 -8.60 -11.34 12.92
N VAL A 156 -8.62 -10.01 13.04
CA VAL A 156 -7.65 -9.10 12.41
C VAL A 156 -6.76 -8.48 13.48
N VAL A 157 -5.48 -8.33 13.20
CA VAL A 157 -4.52 -7.67 14.09
C VAL A 157 -3.85 -6.53 13.34
N SER A 158 -4.02 -5.31 13.83
CA SER A 158 -3.20 -4.17 13.40
C SER A 158 -1.90 -4.12 14.19
N THR A 159 -0.77 -4.06 13.49
CA THR A 159 0.57 -4.06 14.11
C THR A 159 1.18 -2.67 14.34
N GLY A 160 0.38 -1.62 14.26
CA GLY A 160 0.78 -0.26 14.59
C GLY A 160 0.72 0.68 13.39
N ASP A 161 1.03 1.95 13.67
CA ASP A 161 1.05 3.04 12.72
C ASP A 161 -0.31 3.17 12.01
N ASN A 162 -1.33 3.31 12.85
CA ASN A 162 -2.73 3.37 12.46
C ASN A 162 -3.15 4.80 12.14
N THR A 163 -2.75 5.76 12.98
CA THR A 163 -2.84 7.20 12.75
C THR A 163 -1.52 7.73 12.22
N ASP A 164 -1.49 9.00 11.81
CA ASP A 164 -0.28 9.61 11.27
C ASP A 164 0.34 10.61 12.25
N ASN A 165 -0.47 11.48 12.85
CA ASN A 165 0.01 12.62 13.62
C ASN A 165 -0.55 12.67 15.06
N HIS A 166 -0.91 11.51 15.62
CA HIS A 166 -1.48 11.37 16.96
C HIS A 166 -2.70 12.31 17.19
N GLU A 167 -3.58 12.42 16.19
CA GLU A 167 -4.77 13.27 16.28
C GLU A 167 -6.03 12.45 16.63
N THR A 168 -6.89 13.00 17.50
CA THR A 168 -8.14 12.33 17.88
C THR A 168 -9.08 12.09 16.70
N CYS A 169 -9.08 12.98 15.69
CA CYS A 169 -9.87 12.80 14.47
C CYS A 169 -9.39 11.59 13.67
N GLU A 170 -8.08 11.42 13.51
CA GLU A 170 -7.47 10.27 12.84
C GLU A 170 -7.82 8.96 13.57
N LEU A 171 -7.73 8.97 14.90
CA LEU A 171 -8.08 7.82 15.74
C LEU A 171 -9.57 7.45 15.64
N ASP A 172 -10.48 8.44 15.61
CA ASP A 172 -11.92 8.18 15.40
C ASP A 172 -12.16 7.58 14.02
N TRP A 173 -11.58 8.16 12.96
CA TRP A 173 -11.73 7.63 11.61
C TRP A 173 -11.18 6.21 11.49
N PHE A 174 -10.00 5.91 12.06
CA PHE A 174 -9.46 4.56 12.12
C PHE A 174 -10.41 3.58 12.81
N GLN A 175 -10.95 3.95 13.97
CA GLN A 175 -11.93 3.12 14.69
C GLN A 175 -13.20 2.89 13.88
N ARG A 176 -13.69 3.91 13.15
CA ARG A 176 -14.85 3.79 12.26
C ARG A 176 -14.56 2.97 11.02
N VAL A 177 -13.34 3.01 10.48
CA VAL A 177 -12.93 2.12 9.41
C VAL A 177 -13.06 0.66 9.87
N LEU A 178 -12.50 0.30 11.03
CA LEU A 178 -12.47 -1.10 11.49
C LEU A 178 -13.78 -1.57 12.14
N SER A 179 -14.46 -0.72 12.90
CA SER A 179 -15.70 -1.07 13.61
C SER A 179 -16.97 -0.78 12.81
N GLY A 180 -16.84 -0.04 11.71
CA GLY A 180 -17.96 0.39 10.89
C GLY A 180 -18.58 1.71 11.35
N GLY A 181 -19.30 2.35 10.43
CA GLY A 181 -19.98 3.63 10.66
C GLY A 181 -19.67 4.66 9.60
N ASP A 182 -20.24 5.85 9.80
CA ASP A 182 -20.04 7.00 8.92
C ASP A 182 -18.73 7.71 9.29
N ILE A 183 -17.97 8.07 8.26
CA ILE A 183 -16.68 8.75 8.34
C ILE A 183 -16.80 10.03 7.54
N THR A 184 -16.55 11.16 8.18
CA THR A 184 -16.42 12.45 7.50
C THR A 184 -14.97 12.91 7.66
N PRO A 185 -14.09 12.65 6.66
CA PRO A 185 -12.69 13.02 6.73
C PRO A 185 -12.51 14.52 6.42
N ASN A 186 -13.10 15.36 7.26
CA ASN A 186 -13.06 16.81 7.13
C ASN A 186 -12.95 17.48 8.49
N THR A 187 -11.82 18.12 8.76
CA THR A 187 -11.55 18.91 9.97
C THR A 187 -11.57 20.43 9.71
N GLY A 188 -11.56 20.83 8.45
CA GLY A 188 -11.63 22.22 8.02
C GLY A 188 -13.06 22.71 7.74
N ALA A 189 -13.16 23.68 6.84
CA ALA A 189 -14.43 24.24 6.40
C ALA A 189 -15.40 23.19 5.83
N LYS A 190 -16.69 23.31 6.18
CA LYS A 190 -17.72 22.32 5.83
C LYS A 190 -17.92 22.10 4.32
N ASN A 191 -17.61 23.10 3.49
CA ASN A 191 -17.94 23.12 2.06
C ASN A 191 -16.72 23.23 1.14
N ARG A 192 -15.49 23.19 1.67
CA ARG A 192 -14.26 23.27 0.87
C ARG A 192 -13.15 22.46 1.53
N PHE A 193 -12.25 21.94 0.70
CA PHE A 193 -11.01 21.32 1.15
C PHE A 193 -10.00 22.41 1.53
N GLU A 194 -9.44 22.33 2.73
CA GLU A 194 -8.44 23.24 3.29
C GLU A 194 -7.12 22.51 3.52
N GLY A 195 -6.41 22.23 2.42
CA GLY A 195 -5.10 21.60 2.48
C GLY A 195 -4.26 21.94 1.26
N LEU A 196 -3.02 21.49 1.27
CA LEU A 196 -2.00 21.86 0.29
C LEU A 196 -2.40 21.54 -1.17
N GLN A 197 -3.17 20.46 -1.37
CA GLN A 197 -3.63 20.03 -2.69
C GLN A 197 -4.64 20.98 -3.35
N ALA A 198 -5.36 21.83 -2.60
CA ALA A 198 -6.40 22.70 -3.16
C ALA A 198 -5.82 23.93 -3.88
N LEU A 199 -4.94 24.69 -3.23
CA LEU A 199 -4.39 25.95 -3.76
C LEU A 199 -2.90 26.13 -3.44
N GLY A 200 -2.22 25.10 -2.92
CA GLY A 200 -0.83 25.19 -2.51
C GLY A 200 0.17 25.35 -3.66
N SER A 201 1.45 25.17 -3.30
CA SER A 201 2.58 25.30 -4.20
C SER A 201 2.54 24.29 -5.36
N SER A 202 3.08 24.67 -6.53
CA SER A 202 3.30 23.75 -7.67
C SER A 202 4.31 22.63 -7.39
N LEU A 203 4.93 22.64 -6.20
CA LEU A 203 5.76 21.57 -5.67
C LEU A 203 4.93 20.37 -5.16
N TYR A 204 3.60 20.46 -5.15
CA TYR A 204 2.69 19.41 -4.69
C TYR A 204 1.68 19.04 -5.77
N TYR A 205 1.08 17.86 -5.63
CA TYR A 205 0.07 17.42 -6.59
C TYR A 205 -1.24 18.18 -6.36
N ARG A 206 -1.67 18.91 -7.39
CA ARG A 206 -2.91 19.72 -7.36
C ARG A 206 -3.92 19.10 -8.32
N PRO A 207 -4.68 18.08 -7.87
CA PRO A 207 -5.50 17.24 -8.75
C PRO A 207 -6.60 18.01 -9.46
N GLU A 208 -7.17 19.06 -8.86
CA GLU A 208 -8.29 19.78 -9.47
C GLU A 208 -7.88 20.93 -10.39
N LEU A 209 -6.61 21.36 -10.35
CA LEU A 209 -6.11 22.47 -11.17
C LEU A 209 -5.49 21.94 -12.46
N ASP A 210 -5.78 22.60 -13.59
CA ASP A 210 -5.14 22.32 -14.88
C ASP A 210 -3.73 22.96 -14.98
N SER A 211 -3.38 23.85 -14.03
CA SER A 211 -2.07 24.47 -13.99
C SER A 211 -0.96 23.46 -13.70
N TRP A 212 0.23 23.76 -14.23
CA TRP A 212 1.44 22.95 -14.06
C TRP A 212 1.78 22.69 -12.59
N ASP A 213 2.20 21.47 -12.27
CA ASP A 213 2.86 21.10 -11.02
C ASP A 213 3.88 19.98 -11.28
N ILE A 214 4.79 19.74 -10.33
CA ILE A 214 5.87 18.75 -10.49
C ILE A 214 5.37 17.31 -10.72
N TYR A 215 4.12 17.00 -10.37
CA TYR A 215 3.53 15.68 -10.55
C TYR A 215 2.94 15.51 -11.95
N LYS A 216 2.37 16.58 -12.53
CA LYS A 216 1.91 16.57 -13.92
C LYS A 216 3.07 16.38 -14.91
N ASP A 217 4.26 16.91 -14.61
CA ASP A 217 5.48 16.60 -15.37
C ASP A 217 5.84 15.10 -15.36
N ARG A 218 5.46 14.41 -14.29
CA ARG A 218 5.65 12.96 -14.14
C ARG A 218 4.51 12.15 -14.74
N GLY A 219 3.45 12.78 -15.25
CA GLY A 219 2.32 12.10 -15.90
C GLY A 219 1.09 11.87 -15.01
N PHE A 220 1.02 12.54 -13.87
CA PHE A 220 -0.23 12.68 -13.12
C PHE A 220 -1.24 13.49 -13.95
N ILE A 221 -2.52 13.21 -13.74
CA ILE A 221 -3.62 13.83 -14.52
C ILE A 221 -4.43 14.76 -13.64
N GLN A 222 -5.16 15.68 -14.25
CA GLN A 222 -6.21 16.40 -13.53
C GLN A 222 -7.37 15.44 -13.21
N ILE A 223 -7.91 15.54 -12.00
CA ILE A 223 -9.09 14.82 -11.51
C ILE A 223 -10.02 15.84 -10.86
N PRO A 224 -10.85 16.55 -11.66
CA PRO A 224 -11.79 17.53 -11.12
C PRO A 224 -12.76 16.91 -10.10
N GLY A 225 -12.95 17.59 -8.97
CA GLY A 225 -13.85 17.14 -7.88
C GLY A 225 -13.27 16.07 -6.95
N MET A 226 -12.02 15.65 -7.12
CA MET A 226 -11.36 14.69 -6.23
C MET A 226 -11.32 15.15 -4.78
N LEU A 227 -10.93 16.40 -4.52
CA LEU A 227 -10.81 16.94 -3.16
C LEU A 227 -12.18 17.15 -2.53
N ARG A 228 -13.17 17.58 -3.32
CA ARG A 228 -14.56 17.61 -2.84
C ARG A 228 -15.05 16.22 -2.47
N ALA A 229 -14.73 15.19 -3.27
CA ALA A 229 -15.11 13.81 -2.97
C ALA A 229 -14.36 13.24 -1.76
N ALA A 230 -13.09 13.62 -1.59
CA ALA A 230 -12.23 13.20 -0.49
C ALA A 230 -12.84 13.54 0.87
N ILE A 231 -13.41 14.73 1.04
CA ILE A 231 -13.99 15.20 2.32
C ILE A 231 -15.46 14.81 2.54
N ARG A 232 -16.08 14.09 1.61
CA ARG A 232 -17.50 13.70 1.76
C ARG A 232 -17.64 12.56 2.77
N THR A 233 -18.73 12.64 3.54
CA THR A 233 -19.17 11.54 4.38
C THR A 233 -19.35 10.27 3.54
N HIS A 234 -18.74 9.18 4.00
CA HIS A 234 -18.90 7.85 3.43
C HIS A 234 -18.95 6.81 4.56
N ARG A 235 -19.30 5.57 4.24
CA ARG A 235 -19.56 4.53 5.24
C ARG A 235 -18.61 3.35 5.13
N SER A 236 -18.00 2.98 6.25
CA SER A 236 -17.31 1.71 6.40
C SER A 236 -18.29 0.60 6.80
N PRO A 237 -18.19 -0.61 6.22
CA PRO A 237 -18.94 -1.77 6.72
C PRO A 237 -18.43 -2.28 8.07
N GLY A 238 -17.19 -1.93 8.47
CA GLY A 238 -16.51 -2.58 9.59
C GLY A 238 -16.03 -4.00 9.23
N LEU A 239 -15.16 -4.56 10.07
CA LEU A 239 -14.70 -5.94 9.95
C LEU A 239 -15.76 -6.91 10.47
N ASN A 240 -15.94 -8.04 9.79
CA ASN A 240 -16.88 -9.10 10.18
C ASN A 240 -16.35 -10.03 11.29
N VAL A 241 -15.13 -9.79 11.77
CA VAL A 241 -14.44 -10.57 12.80
C VAL A 241 -13.85 -9.62 13.84
N PRO A 242 -13.56 -10.09 15.07
CA PRO A 242 -12.90 -9.28 16.08
C PRO A 242 -11.58 -8.71 15.55
N TRP A 243 -11.27 -7.47 15.95
CA TRP A 243 -10.00 -6.84 15.63
C TRP A 243 -9.27 -6.37 16.88
N PHE A 244 -7.94 -6.44 16.82
CA PHE A 244 -7.03 -5.97 17.84
C PHE A 244 -6.05 -4.99 17.22
N ALA A 245 -5.56 -4.02 17.98
CA ALA A 245 -4.52 -3.12 17.53
C ALA A 245 -3.46 -2.94 18.61
N VAL A 246 -2.22 -2.81 18.18
CA VAL A 246 -1.12 -2.26 18.98
C VAL A 246 -0.73 -0.90 18.42
N PHE A 247 0.03 -0.14 19.20
CA PHE A 247 0.53 1.18 18.83
C PHE A 247 1.89 1.05 18.14
N GLY A 248 2.06 1.81 17.06
CA GLY A 248 3.35 2.12 16.44
C GLY A 248 3.86 3.50 16.86
N ASN A 249 4.98 3.94 16.30
CA ASN A 249 5.55 5.25 16.66
C ASN A 249 4.68 6.40 16.15
N HIS A 250 4.03 6.26 15.00
CA HIS A 250 3.13 7.28 14.44
C HIS A 250 1.81 7.41 15.21
N ASP A 251 1.49 6.42 16.05
CA ASP A 251 0.34 6.50 16.94
C ASP A 251 0.61 7.33 18.22
N ASP A 252 1.88 7.59 18.54
CA ASP A 252 2.30 8.31 19.76
C ASP A 252 3.06 9.61 19.48
N GLN A 253 3.61 9.79 18.27
CA GLN A 253 4.43 10.95 17.90
C GLN A 253 3.65 11.99 17.09
N LEU A 254 3.89 13.27 17.39
CA LEU A 254 3.44 14.43 16.60
C LEU A 254 4.38 14.71 15.41
N LEU A 255 4.82 13.64 14.75
CA LEU A 255 5.74 13.65 13.63
C LEU A 255 5.23 12.64 12.61
N GLY A 256 4.09 12.95 12.00
CA GLY A 256 3.52 12.15 10.92
C GLY A 256 4.45 11.97 9.73
N THR A 257 4.04 11.09 8.81
CA THR A 257 4.87 10.71 7.67
C THR A 257 5.15 11.82 6.69
#